data_AF-A0A852CGL8-F1
#
_entry.id   AF-A0A852CGL8-F1
#
_cell.length_a   1.000
_cell.length_b   1.000
_cell.length_c   1.000
_cell.angle_alpha   90.00
_cell.angle_beta   90.00
_cell.angle_gamma   90.00
#
_symmetry.space_group_name_H-M   'P 1'
#
loop_
_entity.id
_entity.type
_entity.pdbx_description
1 polymer ?
#
loop_
_entity_poly.entity_id
_entity_poly.type
_entity_poly.pdbx_seq_one_letter_code
_entity_poly.pdbx_strand_id
1 'polypeptide(L)'
;TLLDQECINPTSYSSQLEDSGCDVSSDYAFDSLGIASDVHQSEHNVNTSKQWLERVLPLNLCTMSKEKSLTAPVQFLQHLLEIRKLSEGGILQADFRELENDSLTICDSVSQLLDGLTVFYSNPTFPFSSFLTEAVCVLVSLITDTKLSNHVLKKCFKKLEEFEKNLIQIILRTGSVNRFQALHALSHTLILLGRNSILRKSLISLLLPEVRQFAEQLLQAHQLQAKYDITQYENIFPLCMILEQLLQNQAEERNVSSSEYDEEGKIKFLKSLDQIILHLSDEFPLFSLYLWRVSVLLNSAQTA
;
A
#
# COMPACT_ATOMS: atom_id res chain seq x y z
N THR A 1 -42.79 -34.16 38.89
CA THR A 1 -42.44 -32.74 38.70
C THR A 1 -41.24 -32.47 39.57
N LEU A 2 -40.08 -32.30 38.95
CA LEU A 2 -38.77 -32.14 39.56
C LEU A 2 -38.37 -30.66 39.52
N LEU A 3 -37.65 -30.25 40.57
CA LEU A 3 -36.65 -29.19 40.67
C LEU A 3 -37.10 -27.73 40.84
N ASP A 4 -36.67 -27.21 42.01
CA ASP A 4 -35.92 -25.98 42.26
C ASP A 4 -36.40 -24.65 41.67
N GLN A 5 -36.81 -23.77 42.58
CA GLN A 5 -37.08 -22.35 42.36
C GLN A 5 -36.12 -21.49 43.21
N GLU A 6 -35.69 -20.41 42.58
CA GLU A 6 -34.68 -19.39 42.89
C GLU A 6 -34.70 -18.69 44.26
N CYS A 7 -33.48 -18.47 44.78
CA CYS A 7 -32.80 -17.20 45.06
C CYS A 7 -33.60 -15.98 45.60
N ILE A 8 -33.27 -15.51 46.82
CA ILE A 8 -33.46 -14.11 47.30
C ILE A 8 -32.37 -13.69 48.34
N ASN A 9 -31.48 -12.76 47.90
CA ASN A 9 -30.90 -11.54 48.54
C ASN A 9 -30.00 -11.61 49.83
N PRO A 10 -29.39 -10.49 50.28
CA PRO A 10 -28.65 -9.40 49.59
C PRO A 10 -27.37 -8.96 50.37
N THR A 11 -26.42 -8.25 49.74
CA THR A 11 -25.62 -7.24 50.49
C THR A 11 -25.12 -6.11 49.58
N SER A 12 -25.68 -4.92 49.79
CA SER A 12 -25.07 -3.65 49.41
C SER A 12 -23.90 -3.34 50.34
N TYR A 13 -22.80 -2.78 49.83
CA TYR A 13 -22.14 -1.62 50.44
C TYR A 13 -21.43 -0.77 49.39
N SER A 14 -21.70 0.53 49.52
CA SER A 14 -21.21 1.68 48.78
C SER A 14 -19.73 1.98 49.08
N SER A 15 -18.97 2.49 48.12
CA SER A 15 -18.55 3.90 48.07
C SER A 15 -17.17 4.13 47.43
N GLN A 16 -17.11 5.23 46.68
CA GLN A 16 -15.97 6.13 46.46
C GLN A 16 -15.09 5.95 45.20
N LEU A 17 -15.18 7.02 44.40
CA LEU A 17 -14.41 7.44 43.26
C LEU A 17 -13.00 7.84 43.71
N GLU A 18 -11.97 7.54 42.90
CA GLU A 18 -10.78 8.38 42.82
C GLU A 18 -10.19 8.33 41.41
N ASP A 19 -10.16 9.52 40.83
CA ASP A 19 -9.65 9.93 39.52
C ASP A 19 -8.17 10.30 39.67
N SER A 20 -7.31 9.86 38.75
CA SER A 20 -5.90 10.25 38.73
C SER A 20 -5.40 10.38 37.29
N GLY A 21 -5.55 11.59 36.75
CA GLY A 21 -4.80 12.07 35.59
C GLY A 21 -3.34 12.39 35.94
N CYS A 22 -2.44 12.15 35.01
CA CYS A 22 -1.04 12.56 35.10
C CYS A 22 -0.67 13.39 33.86
N ASP A 23 -0.70 14.71 34.03
CA ASP A 23 0.10 15.67 33.27
C ASP A 23 1.45 15.84 33.99
N VAL A 24 2.57 15.75 33.25
CA VAL A 24 3.83 16.31 33.71
C VAL A 24 4.57 16.97 32.55
N SER A 25 4.49 18.29 32.53
CA SER A 25 5.39 19.20 31.85
C SER A 25 6.47 19.67 32.82
N SER A 26 7.74 19.68 32.40
CA SER A 26 8.76 20.59 32.93
C SER A 26 9.97 20.66 32.00
N ASP A 27 10.19 21.87 31.48
CA ASP A 27 11.44 22.39 30.94
C ASP A 27 12.49 22.63 32.06
N TYR A 28 13.65 23.13 31.65
CA TYR A 28 14.82 23.65 32.41
C TYR A 28 15.95 22.63 32.63
N ALA A 29 17.24 22.96 32.52
CA ALA A 29 18.01 24.03 31.88
C ALA A 29 19.48 23.59 32.03
N PHE A 30 20.32 23.99 31.09
CA PHE A 30 21.78 23.83 31.12
C PHE A 30 22.38 24.60 32.30
N ASP A 31 23.31 24.01 33.06
CA ASP A 31 24.47 24.78 33.55
C ASP A 31 25.66 23.91 33.99
N SER A 32 26.80 24.56 33.96
CA SER A 32 28.14 24.05 33.66
C SER A 32 29.05 23.92 34.91
N LEU A 33 30.20 23.28 34.69
CA LEU A 33 31.52 23.50 35.31
C LEU A 33 31.91 22.93 36.70
N GLY A 34 32.91 22.04 36.64
CA GLY A 34 34.13 22.04 37.48
C GLY A 34 34.15 21.03 38.63
N ILE A 35 35.28 20.46 39.09
CA ILE A 35 36.71 20.55 38.77
C ILE A 35 37.38 19.32 39.45
N ALA A 36 38.44 18.80 38.80
CA ALA A 36 39.60 18.05 39.31
C ALA A 36 39.44 16.82 40.24
N SER A 37 40.03 15.71 39.80
CA SER A 37 41.18 15.14 40.51
C SER A 37 42.11 14.44 39.51
N ASP A 38 43.39 14.78 39.62
CA ASP A 38 44.51 14.37 38.79
C ASP A 38 45.25 13.19 39.45
N VAL A 39 46.23 12.60 38.73
CA VAL A 39 47.35 11.75 39.22
C VAL A 39 47.05 10.22 39.37
N HIS A 40 47.72 9.22 38.77
CA HIS A 40 49.01 9.04 38.06
C HIS A 40 48.98 7.83 37.09
N GLN A 41 50.03 7.77 36.26
CA GLN A 41 50.32 6.92 35.10
C GLN A 41 50.46 5.40 35.35
N SER A 42 50.09 4.59 34.35
CA SER A 42 50.77 3.33 34.02
C SER A 42 50.61 3.03 32.52
N GLU A 43 51.75 3.03 31.82
CA GLU A 43 51.87 2.62 30.43
C GLU A 43 51.68 1.11 30.31
N HIS A 44 50.73 0.65 29.50
CA HIS A 44 50.88 -0.56 28.70
C HIS A 44 49.90 -0.55 27.52
N ASN A 45 50.44 -0.21 26.36
CA ASN A 45 50.28 -0.90 25.08
C ASN A 45 49.08 -1.86 24.96
N VAL A 46 48.05 -1.51 24.17
CA VAL A 46 47.55 -2.28 23.00
C VAL A 46 46.39 -1.49 22.37
N ASN A 47 46.71 -0.81 21.27
CA ASN A 47 45.90 -0.58 20.08
C ASN A 47 44.37 -0.87 20.19
N THR A 48 43.60 0.04 20.77
CA THR A 48 42.13 -0.03 20.84
C THR A 48 41.49 1.34 20.58
N SER A 49 41.84 1.98 19.47
CA SER A 49 41.16 3.22 19.00
C SER A 49 40.40 3.05 17.68
N LYS A 50 40.14 1.82 17.23
CA LYS A 50 39.39 1.56 15.99
C LYS A 50 38.13 0.71 16.17
N GLN A 51 37.68 0.46 17.39
CA GLN A 51 36.59 -0.50 17.63
C GLN A 51 35.29 0.10 18.20
N TRP A 52 35.14 1.43 18.14
CA TRP A 52 33.95 2.13 18.63
C TRP A 52 33.31 3.07 17.59
N LEU A 53 33.61 2.86 16.30
CA LEU A 53 32.93 3.55 15.19
C LEU A 53 32.19 2.61 14.22
N GLU A 54 32.21 1.29 14.46
CA GLU A 54 31.59 0.31 13.55
C GLU A 54 30.19 -0.18 13.96
N ARG A 55 29.63 0.26 15.10
CA ARG A 55 28.39 -0.34 15.61
C ARG A 55 27.10 0.43 15.37
N VAL A 56 27.13 1.51 14.58
CA VAL A 56 25.92 2.24 14.16
C VAL A 56 26.03 2.67 12.70
N LEU A 57 26.21 1.74 11.74
CA LEU A 57 25.89 2.00 10.34
C LEU A 57 25.77 0.69 9.51
N PRO A 58 24.58 0.06 9.47
CA PRO A 58 24.26 -0.78 8.30
C PRO A 58 22.96 -0.39 7.58
N LEU A 59 22.04 0.32 8.23
CA LEU A 59 20.73 0.63 7.63
C LEU A 59 20.83 1.69 6.52
N ASN A 60 21.62 2.74 6.71
CA ASN A 60 21.73 3.85 5.75
C ASN A 60 22.52 3.52 4.48
N LEU A 61 23.42 2.53 4.51
CA LEU A 61 24.22 2.20 3.33
C LEU A 61 23.40 1.40 2.29
N CYS A 62 22.52 0.50 2.77
CA CYS A 62 21.61 -0.26 1.92
C CYS A 62 20.50 0.61 1.32
N THR A 63 19.93 1.55 2.08
CA THR A 63 18.91 2.48 1.57
C THR A 63 19.51 3.41 0.51
N MET A 64 20.68 3.99 0.79
CA MET A 64 21.41 4.81 -0.20
C MET A 64 21.77 4.02 -1.47
N SER A 65 22.10 2.73 -1.36
CA SER A 65 22.40 1.90 -2.54
C SER A 65 21.15 1.61 -3.40
N LYS A 66 19.99 1.37 -2.78
CA LYS A 66 18.72 1.16 -3.50
C LYS A 66 18.23 2.46 -4.15
N GLU A 67 18.30 3.58 -3.44
CA GLU A 67 17.90 4.90 -3.96
C GLU A 67 18.79 5.37 -5.11
N LYS A 68 20.10 5.08 -5.07
CA LYS A 68 21.02 5.36 -6.18
C LYS A 68 20.59 4.70 -7.49
N SER A 69 20.03 3.49 -7.44
CA SER A 69 19.53 2.81 -8.65
C SER A 69 18.28 3.47 -9.24
N LEU A 70 17.48 4.15 -8.40
CA LEU A 70 16.27 4.84 -8.81
C LEU A 70 16.52 6.32 -9.17
N THR A 71 17.65 6.90 -8.78
CA THR A 71 17.93 8.34 -8.97
C THR A 71 17.91 8.73 -10.45
N ALA A 72 18.62 7.98 -11.30
CA ALA A 72 18.68 8.27 -12.73
C ALA A 72 17.31 8.19 -13.44
N PRO A 73 16.51 7.11 -13.30
CA PRO A 73 15.20 7.04 -13.94
C PRO A 73 14.21 8.07 -13.38
N VAL A 74 14.24 8.36 -12.07
CA VAL A 74 13.38 9.40 -11.47
C VAL A 74 13.70 10.77 -12.04
N GLN A 75 14.99 11.17 -12.04
CA GLN A 75 15.41 12.46 -12.57
C GLN A 75 15.09 12.61 -14.06
N PHE A 76 15.33 11.57 -14.87
CA PHE A 76 15.01 11.60 -16.30
C PHE A 76 13.52 11.85 -16.54
N LEU A 77 12.65 11.08 -15.87
CA LEU A 77 11.20 11.20 -16.03
C LEU A 77 10.65 12.53 -15.47
N GLN A 78 11.24 13.04 -14.39
CA GLN A 78 10.91 14.35 -13.83
C GLN A 78 11.23 15.49 -14.80
N HIS A 79 12.44 15.51 -15.37
CA HIS A 79 12.81 16.51 -16.37
C HIS A 79 11.92 16.40 -17.63
N LEU A 80 11.56 15.18 -18.05
CA LEU A 80 10.63 14.98 -19.16
C LEU A 80 9.26 15.61 -18.88
N LEU A 81 8.73 15.42 -17.67
CA LEU A 81 7.47 16.04 -17.22
C LEU A 81 7.56 17.57 -17.17
N GLU A 82 8.69 18.12 -16.73
CA GLU A 82 8.92 19.57 -16.69
C GLU A 82 8.98 20.18 -18.09
N ILE A 83 9.74 19.58 -19.01
CA ILE A 83 9.79 20.02 -20.42
C ILE A 83 8.39 19.99 -21.03
N ARG A 84 7.58 18.97 -20.71
CA ARG A 84 6.19 18.88 -21.15
C ARG A 84 5.34 20.03 -20.62
N LYS A 85 5.44 20.36 -19.33
CA LYS A 85 4.71 21.49 -18.73
C LYS A 85 5.11 22.83 -19.36
N LEU A 86 6.41 23.03 -19.61
CA LEU A 86 6.91 24.24 -20.26
C LEU A 86 6.47 24.37 -21.73
N SER A 87 6.36 23.24 -22.43
CA SER A 87 5.82 23.21 -23.80
C SER A 87 4.32 23.48 -23.84
N GLU A 88 3.55 22.92 -22.92
CA GLU A 88 2.12 23.22 -22.78
C GLU A 88 1.87 24.70 -22.45
N GLY A 89 2.74 25.31 -21.65
CA GLY A 89 2.72 26.75 -21.35
C GLY A 89 3.21 27.66 -22.47
N GLY A 90 3.61 27.10 -23.63
CA GLY A 90 4.10 27.86 -24.79
C GLY A 90 5.50 28.48 -24.61
N ILE A 91 6.22 28.13 -23.54
CA ILE A 91 7.58 28.63 -23.25
C ILE A 91 8.61 27.90 -24.11
N LEU A 92 8.40 26.59 -24.34
CA LEU A 92 9.26 25.76 -25.18
C LEU A 92 8.49 25.26 -26.39
N GLN A 93 9.08 25.36 -27.57
CA GLN A 93 8.54 24.75 -28.78
C GLN A 93 9.07 23.31 -28.90
N ALA A 94 8.56 22.41 -28.06
CA ALA A 94 8.90 20.98 -28.13
C ALA A 94 7.75 20.20 -28.77
N ASP A 95 8.00 19.60 -29.94
CA ASP A 95 7.05 18.69 -30.58
C ASP A 95 7.21 17.26 -30.01
N PHE A 96 6.26 16.86 -29.18
CA PHE A 96 6.23 15.53 -28.57
C PHE A 96 5.79 14.42 -29.54
N ARG A 97 5.46 14.73 -30.81
CA ARG A 97 5.14 13.71 -31.82
C ARG A 97 6.35 12.86 -32.19
N GLU A 98 7.55 13.43 -32.20
CA GLU A 98 8.79 12.69 -32.48
C GLU A 98 9.19 11.74 -31.33
N LEU A 99 8.68 11.99 -30.13
CA LEU A 99 8.90 11.14 -28.95
C LEU A 99 8.35 9.70 -29.13
N GLU A 100 7.41 9.50 -30.06
CA GLU A 100 6.91 8.16 -30.39
C GLU A 100 8.02 7.24 -30.95
N ASN A 101 9.05 7.83 -31.58
CA ASN A 101 10.21 7.11 -32.12
C ASN A 101 11.25 6.77 -31.02
N ASP A 102 11.49 7.69 -30.07
CA ASP A 102 12.49 7.53 -28.99
C ASP A 102 11.91 7.01 -27.66
N SER A 103 10.63 6.65 -27.66
CA SER A 103 9.91 6.08 -26.50
C SER A 103 10.54 4.84 -25.85
N LEU A 104 11.53 4.19 -26.48
CA LEU A 104 12.28 3.09 -25.86
C LEU A 104 13.00 3.55 -24.60
N THR A 105 13.72 4.68 -24.64
CA THR A 105 14.43 5.21 -23.47
C THR A 105 13.48 5.59 -22.33
N ILE A 106 12.30 6.12 -22.66
CA ILE A 106 11.26 6.38 -21.68
C ILE A 106 10.78 5.08 -21.07
N CYS A 107 10.49 4.08 -21.90
CA CYS A 107 10.00 2.80 -21.43
C CYS A 107 11.03 2.03 -20.61
N ASP A 108 12.32 2.11 -20.95
CA ASP A 108 13.42 1.54 -20.18
C ASP A 108 13.53 2.25 -18.82
N SER A 109 13.43 3.57 -18.79
CA SER A 109 13.46 4.35 -17.55
C SER A 109 12.26 4.05 -16.66
N VAL A 110 11.06 3.91 -17.23
CA VAL A 110 9.86 3.47 -16.51
C VAL A 110 10.05 2.05 -15.98
N SER A 111 10.57 1.13 -16.80
CA SER A 111 10.80 -0.26 -16.38
C SER A 111 11.77 -0.34 -15.21
N GLN A 112 12.89 0.39 -15.27
CA GLN A 112 13.88 0.48 -14.19
C GLN A 112 13.27 1.06 -12.91
N LEU A 113 12.42 2.09 -13.04
CA LEU A 113 11.70 2.68 -11.92
C LEU A 113 10.75 1.65 -11.27
N LEU A 114 9.96 0.92 -12.06
CA LEU A 114 9.04 -0.10 -11.57
C LEU A 114 9.76 -1.27 -10.90
N ASP A 115 10.88 -1.72 -11.47
CA ASP A 115 11.70 -2.79 -10.90
C ASP A 115 12.33 -2.35 -9.57
N GLY A 116 12.88 -1.13 -9.50
CA GLY A 116 13.45 -0.59 -8.27
C GLY A 116 12.40 -0.38 -7.17
N LEU A 117 11.21 0.11 -7.53
CA LEU A 117 10.07 0.22 -6.60
C LEU A 117 9.64 -1.17 -6.09
N THR A 118 9.59 -2.18 -6.95
CA THR A 118 9.24 -3.56 -6.56
C THR A 118 10.24 -4.12 -5.54
N VAL A 119 11.53 -3.95 -5.81
CA VAL A 119 12.61 -4.39 -4.91
C VAL A 119 12.55 -3.65 -3.57
N PHE A 120 12.20 -2.37 -3.59
CA PHE A 120 12.02 -1.59 -2.37
C PHE A 120 10.85 -2.10 -1.55
N TYR A 121 9.68 -2.25 -2.16
CA TYR A 121 8.46 -2.70 -1.49
C TYR A 121 8.51 -4.14 -0.99
N SER A 122 9.30 -4.99 -1.65
CA SER A 122 9.51 -6.38 -1.20
C SER A 122 10.26 -6.45 0.15
N ASN A 123 11.09 -5.44 0.45
CA ASN A 123 11.87 -5.36 1.67
C ASN A 123 11.90 -3.90 2.17
N PRO A 124 10.78 -3.39 2.69
CA PRO A 124 10.63 -1.99 3.02
C PRO A 124 11.48 -1.64 4.25
N THR A 125 12.28 -0.59 4.11
CA THR A 125 13.01 0.01 5.22
C THR A 125 12.22 1.19 5.75
N PHE A 126 12.00 1.24 7.07
CA PHE A 126 11.23 2.29 7.73
C PHE A 126 12.13 3.25 8.50
N PRO A 127 11.79 4.56 8.54
CA PRO A 127 10.68 5.22 7.85
C PRO A 127 10.88 5.25 6.32
N PHE A 128 9.78 5.33 5.56
CA PHE A 128 9.88 5.49 4.11
C PHE A 128 10.65 6.78 3.78
N SER A 129 11.57 6.69 2.82
CA SER A 129 12.33 7.87 2.40
C SER A 129 11.46 8.80 1.56
N SER A 130 11.72 10.11 1.68
CA SER A 130 11.06 11.13 0.86
C SER A 130 11.29 10.88 -0.63
N PHE A 131 12.43 10.29 -0.98
CA PHE A 131 12.78 9.91 -2.33
C PHE A 131 11.83 8.83 -2.91
N LEU A 132 11.39 7.86 -2.11
CA LEU A 132 10.41 6.88 -2.57
C LEU A 132 9.06 7.53 -2.90
N THR A 133 8.62 8.45 -2.04
CA THR A 133 7.40 9.22 -2.29
C THR A 133 7.52 10.03 -3.58
N GLU A 134 8.66 10.68 -3.81
CA GLU A 134 8.95 11.39 -5.05
C GLU A 134 8.93 10.46 -6.28
N ALA A 135 9.56 9.29 -6.19
CA ALA A 135 9.58 8.29 -7.25
C ALA A 135 8.15 7.83 -7.65
N VAL A 136 7.29 7.59 -6.66
CA VAL A 136 5.87 7.28 -6.88
C VAL A 136 5.13 8.48 -7.48
N CYS A 137 5.37 9.70 -7.00
CA CYS A 137 4.76 10.91 -7.55
C CYS A 137 5.13 11.16 -9.01
N VAL A 138 6.39 10.92 -9.40
CA VAL A 138 6.85 11.03 -10.79
C VAL A 138 6.16 9.98 -11.66
N LEU A 139 6.09 8.73 -11.22
CA LEU A 139 5.38 7.67 -11.93
C LEU A 139 3.90 8.04 -12.14
N VAL A 140 3.21 8.45 -11.08
CA VAL A 140 1.79 8.81 -11.10
C VAL A 140 1.54 10.01 -12.02
N SER A 141 2.39 11.02 -11.95
CA SER A 141 2.31 12.19 -12.84
C SER A 141 2.47 11.80 -14.31
N LEU A 142 3.36 10.86 -14.61
CA LEU A 142 3.59 10.36 -15.97
C LEU A 142 2.38 9.59 -16.52
N ILE A 143 1.79 8.69 -15.73
CA ILE A 143 0.63 7.88 -16.19
C ILE A 143 -0.69 8.66 -16.18
N THR A 144 -0.78 9.79 -15.49
CA THR A 144 -1.97 10.66 -15.51
C THR A 144 -1.86 11.79 -16.52
N ASP A 145 -0.68 12.01 -17.09
CA ASP A 145 -0.44 13.00 -18.14
C ASP A 145 -1.26 12.71 -19.40
N THR A 146 -2.03 13.67 -19.89
CA THR A 146 -2.95 13.45 -21.03
C THR A 146 -2.25 13.08 -22.35
N LYS A 147 -0.97 13.41 -22.50
CA LYS A 147 -0.19 13.13 -23.72
C LYS A 147 0.78 11.98 -23.48
N LEU A 148 1.60 12.06 -22.43
CA LEU A 148 2.63 11.06 -22.15
C LEU A 148 2.06 9.71 -21.74
N SER A 149 0.92 9.69 -21.02
CA SER A 149 0.32 8.42 -20.57
C SER A 149 -0.01 7.49 -21.72
N ASN A 150 -0.52 7.99 -22.84
CA ASN A 150 -0.85 7.17 -24.00
C ASN A 150 0.39 6.47 -24.57
N HIS A 151 1.53 7.17 -24.63
CA HIS A 151 2.78 6.58 -25.11
C HIS A 151 3.32 5.53 -24.15
N VAL A 152 3.31 5.83 -22.84
CA VAL A 152 3.77 4.90 -21.81
C VAL A 152 2.86 3.68 -21.75
N LEU A 153 1.55 3.84 -21.74
CA LEU A 153 0.61 2.71 -21.72
C LEU A 153 0.70 1.89 -23.00
N LYS A 154 0.86 2.50 -24.17
CA LYS A 154 0.98 1.74 -25.44
C LYS A 154 2.19 0.79 -25.45
N LYS A 155 3.32 1.17 -24.83
CA LYS A 155 4.58 0.40 -24.90
C LYS A 155 4.94 -0.33 -23.61
N CYS A 156 4.60 0.23 -22.45
CA CYS A 156 4.99 -0.26 -21.13
C CYS A 156 3.83 -0.86 -20.30
N PHE A 157 2.61 -0.97 -20.84
CA PHE A 157 1.46 -1.47 -20.08
C PHE A 157 1.71 -2.85 -19.45
N LYS A 158 2.31 -3.80 -20.17
CA LYS A 158 2.63 -5.12 -19.60
C LYS A 158 3.52 -5.04 -18.36
N LYS A 159 4.47 -4.10 -18.35
CA LYS A 159 5.39 -3.90 -17.23
C LYS A 159 4.67 -3.22 -16.05
N LEU A 160 3.77 -2.29 -16.33
CA LEU A 160 2.90 -1.66 -15.33
C LEU A 160 1.94 -2.69 -14.70
N GLU A 161 1.30 -3.53 -15.51
CA GLU A 161 0.43 -4.61 -15.04
C GLU A 161 1.20 -5.64 -14.20
N GLU A 162 2.42 -6.00 -14.60
CA GLU A 162 3.32 -6.84 -13.79
C GLU A 162 3.65 -6.19 -12.46
N PHE A 163 3.94 -4.88 -12.46
CA PHE A 163 4.20 -4.11 -11.25
C PHE A 163 2.99 -4.14 -10.30
N GLU A 164 1.78 -3.86 -10.81
CA GLU A 164 0.53 -3.93 -10.04
C GLU A 164 0.34 -5.31 -9.41
N LYS A 165 0.50 -6.37 -10.21
CA LYS A 165 0.41 -7.75 -9.73
C LYS A 165 1.43 -8.04 -8.63
N ASN A 166 2.67 -7.58 -8.79
CA ASN A 166 3.72 -7.76 -7.78
C ASN A 166 3.35 -7.04 -6.47
N LEU A 167 2.83 -5.81 -6.52
CA LEU A 167 2.39 -5.10 -5.32
C LEU A 167 1.25 -5.83 -4.60
N ILE A 168 0.25 -6.35 -5.34
CA ILE A 168 -0.84 -7.15 -4.77
C ILE A 168 -0.30 -8.39 -4.06
N GLN A 169 0.64 -9.09 -4.70
CA GLN A 169 1.26 -10.29 -4.12
C GLN A 169 2.13 -9.96 -2.89
N ILE A 170 2.80 -8.80 -2.88
CA ILE A 170 3.53 -8.32 -1.70
C ILE A 170 2.55 -8.05 -0.56
N ILE A 171 1.43 -7.37 -0.81
CA ILE A 171 0.39 -7.13 0.21
C ILE A 171 -0.05 -8.45 0.84
N LEU A 172 -0.46 -9.42 0.01
CA LEU A 172 -0.97 -10.71 0.49
C LEU A 172 0.03 -11.45 1.38
N ARG A 173 1.34 -11.36 1.07
CA ARG A 173 2.42 -12.08 1.76
C ARG A 173 3.07 -11.30 2.91
N THR A 174 2.74 -10.02 3.09
CA THR A 174 3.43 -9.18 4.07
C THR A 174 3.13 -9.67 5.49
N GLY A 175 4.15 -10.16 6.20
CA GLY A 175 4.11 -10.56 7.61
C GLY A 175 5.12 -9.82 8.49
N SER A 176 5.62 -8.66 8.06
CA SER A 176 6.68 -7.93 8.75
C SER A 176 6.20 -7.21 10.02
N VAL A 177 7.13 -6.85 10.91
CA VAL A 177 6.81 -6.12 12.17
C VAL A 177 6.09 -4.78 11.90
N ASN A 178 6.47 -4.09 10.82
CA ASN A 178 5.86 -2.82 10.40
C ASN A 178 4.81 -3.00 9.30
N ARG A 179 4.13 -4.16 9.29
CA ARG A 179 3.18 -4.55 8.23
C ARG A 179 2.15 -3.47 7.92
N PHE A 180 1.51 -2.86 8.92
CA PHE A 180 0.47 -1.85 8.67
C PHE A 180 0.98 -0.64 7.87
N GLN A 181 2.20 -0.17 8.16
CA GLN A 181 2.80 0.94 7.41
C GLN A 181 3.16 0.50 5.98
N ALA A 182 3.68 -0.72 5.81
CA ALA A 182 3.96 -1.29 4.49
C ALA A 182 2.68 -1.39 3.64
N LEU A 183 1.63 -1.99 4.22
CA LEU A 183 0.34 -2.18 3.59
C LEU A 183 -0.29 -0.84 3.21
N HIS A 184 -0.21 0.17 4.07
CA HIS A 184 -0.71 1.50 3.75
C HIS A 184 0.00 2.11 2.53
N ALA A 185 1.34 2.07 2.49
CA ALA A 185 2.09 2.63 1.35
C ALA A 185 1.85 1.88 0.03
N LEU A 186 1.78 0.55 0.09
CA LEU A 186 1.42 -0.30 -1.05
C LEU A 186 0.02 0.00 -1.57
N SER A 187 -0.95 0.05 -0.65
CA SER A 187 -2.35 0.37 -0.98
C SER A 187 -2.46 1.76 -1.59
N HIS A 188 -1.80 2.75 -0.99
CA HIS A 188 -1.78 4.10 -1.51
C HIS A 188 -1.20 4.18 -2.92
N THR A 189 -0.09 3.46 -3.18
CA THR A 189 0.51 3.39 -4.51
C THR A 189 -0.47 2.80 -5.54
N LEU A 190 -1.12 1.68 -5.22
CA LEU A 190 -2.11 1.05 -6.11
C LEU A 190 -3.31 1.97 -6.39
N ILE A 191 -3.81 2.67 -5.36
CA ILE A 191 -4.89 3.66 -5.54
C ILE A 191 -4.46 4.81 -6.45
N LEU A 192 -3.22 5.30 -6.29
CA LEU A 192 -2.68 6.37 -7.15
C LEU A 192 -2.51 5.91 -8.61
N LEU A 193 -2.07 4.68 -8.85
CA LEU A 193 -2.01 4.09 -10.20
C LEU A 193 -3.40 4.00 -10.82
N GLY A 194 -4.39 3.59 -10.02
CA GLY A 194 -5.80 3.52 -10.39
C GLY A 194 -6.47 4.87 -10.68
N ARG A 195 -5.77 6.00 -10.59
CA ARG A 195 -6.29 7.27 -11.12
C ARG A 195 -6.31 7.28 -12.66
N ASN A 196 -5.45 6.51 -13.30
CA ASN A 196 -5.52 6.31 -14.74
C ASN A 196 -6.60 5.25 -15.06
N SER A 197 -7.53 5.55 -15.96
CA SER A 197 -8.68 4.67 -16.24
C SER A 197 -8.31 3.32 -16.86
N ILE A 198 -7.21 3.24 -17.62
CA ILE A 198 -6.71 1.99 -18.22
C ILE A 198 -6.09 1.10 -17.13
N LEU A 199 -5.20 1.67 -16.32
CA LEU A 199 -4.59 0.96 -15.19
C LEU A 199 -5.62 0.57 -14.14
N ARG A 200 -6.61 1.42 -13.86
CA ARG A 200 -7.73 1.07 -12.97
C ARG A 200 -8.48 -0.16 -13.42
N LYS A 201 -8.77 -0.29 -14.72
CA LYS A 201 -9.42 -1.49 -15.28
C LYS A 201 -8.54 -2.73 -15.10
N SER A 202 -7.23 -2.61 -15.34
CA SER A 202 -6.26 -3.69 -15.10
C SER A 202 -6.23 -4.08 -13.61
N LEU A 203 -6.07 -3.12 -12.70
CA LEU A 203 -6.12 -3.34 -11.25
C LEU A 203 -7.38 -4.04 -10.77
N ILE A 204 -8.56 -3.60 -11.21
CA ILE A 204 -9.83 -4.26 -10.86
C ILE A 204 -9.82 -5.72 -11.36
N SER A 205 -9.35 -5.96 -12.58
CA SER A 205 -9.26 -7.31 -13.15
C SER A 205 -8.26 -8.22 -12.43
N LEU A 206 -7.22 -7.65 -11.82
CA LEU A 206 -6.24 -8.37 -11.00
C LEU A 206 -6.73 -8.62 -9.57
N LEU A 207 -7.44 -7.66 -8.96
CA LEU A 207 -7.90 -7.74 -7.58
C LEU A 207 -9.11 -8.67 -7.39
N LEU A 208 -10.04 -8.69 -8.36
CA LEU A 208 -11.26 -9.49 -8.24
C LEU A 208 -11.00 -11.00 -8.07
N PRO A 209 -10.12 -11.64 -8.87
CA PRO A 209 -9.77 -13.04 -8.67
C PRO A 209 -9.13 -13.32 -7.31
N GLU A 210 -8.26 -12.43 -6.81
CA GLU A 210 -7.58 -12.62 -5.52
C GLU A 210 -8.57 -12.59 -4.35
N VAL A 211 -9.49 -11.60 -4.33
CA VAL A 211 -10.54 -11.50 -3.31
C VAL A 211 -11.48 -12.71 -3.36
N ARG A 212 -11.87 -13.12 -4.57
CA ARG A 212 -12.74 -14.28 -4.76
C ARG A 212 -12.06 -15.58 -4.30
N GLN A 213 -10.82 -15.82 -4.74
CA GLN A 213 -10.07 -17.01 -4.36
C GLN A 213 -9.92 -17.09 -2.85
N PHE A 214 -9.63 -15.97 -2.19
CA PHE A 214 -9.58 -15.92 -0.74
C PHE A 214 -10.94 -16.26 -0.10
N ALA A 215 -12.05 -15.72 -0.62
CA ALA A 215 -13.39 -16.01 -0.13
C ALA A 215 -13.75 -17.51 -0.25
N GLU A 216 -13.40 -18.13 -1.38
CA GLU A 216 -13.59 -19.57 -1.61
C GLU A 216 -12.74 -20.42 -0.64
N GLN A 217 -11.47 -20.04 -0.44
CA GLN A 217 -10.56 -20.70 0.51
C GLN A 217 -11.06 -20.58 1.96
N LEU A 218 -11.54 -19.40 2.34
CA LEU A 218 -12.06 -19.14 3.68
C LEU A 218 -13.34 -19.95 3.93
N LEU A 219 -14.24 -20.02 2.94
CA LEU A 219 -15.43 -20.86 3.00
C LEU A 219 -15.08 -22.34 3.13
N GLN A 220 -14.12 -22.83 2.36
CA GLN A 220 -13.65 -24.21 2.47
C GLN A 220 -13.04 -24.49 3.84
N ALA A 221 -12.22 -23.59 4.37
CA ALA A 221 -11.63 -23.73 5.70
C ALA A 221 -12.71 -23.77 6.79
N HIS A 222 -13.72 -22.91 6.69
CA HIS A 222 -14.86 -22.89 7.61
C HIS A 222 -15.65 -24.20 7.57
N GLN A 223 -16.01 -24.69 6.37
CA GLN A 223 -16.77 -25.93 6.19
C GLN A 223 -16.03 -27.17 6.70
N LEU A 224 -14.70 -27.20 6.55
CA LEU A 224 -13.86 -28.30 7.02
C LEU A 224 -13.41 -28.13 8.48
N GLN A 225 -13.84 -27.06 9.16
CA GLN A 225 -13.37 -26.67 10.49
C GLN A 225 -11.83 -26.64 10.58
N ALA A 226 -11.18 -26.26 9.49
CA ALA A 226 -9.75 -26.19 9.35
C ALA A 226 -9.21 -24.84 9.86
N LYS A 227 -7.93 -24.81 10.23
CA LYS A 227 -7.24 -23.56 10.55
C LYS A 227 -7.05 -22.73 9.28
N TYR A 228 -7.26 -21.42 9.39
CA TYR A 228 -6.93 -20.44 8.35
C TYR A 228 -5.72 -19.58 8.78
N ASP A 229 -5.05 -18.99 7.80
CA ASP A 229 -3.91 -18.09 8.04
C ASP A 229 -4.42 -16.70 8.43
N ILE A 230 -4.24 -16.34 9.70
CA ILE A 230 -4.64 -15.04 10.25
C ILE A 230 -3.98 -13.88 9.50
N THR A 231 -2.72 -14.06 9.08
CA THR A 231 -1.97 -13.01 8.37
C THR A 231 -2.62 -12.73 7.02
N GLN A 232 -2.99 -13.78 6.28
CA GLN A 232 -3.69 -13.64 5.00
C GLN A 232 -5.10 -13.06 5.20
N TYR A 233 -5.81 -13.48 6.25
CA TYR A 233 -7.11 -12.92 6.61
C TYR A 233 -7.05 -11.42 6.88
N GLU A 234 -6.03 -10.94 7.58
CA GLU A 234 -5.87 -9.49 7.80
C GLU A 234 -5.41 -8.75 6.53
N ASN A 235 -4.57 -9.39 5.71
CA ASN A 235 -4.02 -8.78 4.49
C ASN A 235 -5.04 -8.68 3.35
N ILE A 236 -6.17 -9.37 3.42
CA ILE A 236 -7.24 -9.24 2.42
C ILE A 236 -7.98 -7.91 2.53
N PHE A 237 -8.08 -7.33 3.72
CA PHE A 237 -8.86 -6.09 3.92
C PHE A 237 -8.31 -4.90 3.14
N PRO A 238 -6.99 -4.65 3.08
CA PRO A 238 -6.42 -3.67 2.16
C PRO A 238 -6.83 -3.90 0.70
N LEU A 239 -6.87 -5.15 0.21
CA LEU A 239 -7.29 -5.45 -1.16
C LEU A 239 -8.76 -5.11 -1.38
N CYS A 240 -9.64 -5.47 -0.43
CA CYS A 240 -11.05 -5.10 -0.48
C CYS A 240 -11.24 -3.57 -0.49
N MET A 241 -10.48 -2.84 0.33
CA MET A 241 -10.51 -1.37 0.39
C MET A 241 -10.03 -0.72 -0.91
N ILE A 242 -8.91 -1.21 -1.47
CA ILE A 242 -8.41 -0.72 -2.76
C ILE A 242 -9.48 -0.96 -3.84
N LEU A 243 -9.98 -2.19 -3.93
CA LEU A 243 -10.98 -2.57 -4.93
C LEU A 243 -12.25 -1.72 -4.82
N GLU A 244 -12.75 -1.49 -3.61
CA GLU A 244 -13.87 -0.60 -3.35
C GLU A 244 -13.63 0.82 -3.87
N GLN A 245 -12.48 1.43 -3.52
CA GLN A 245 -12.16 2.79 -3.99
C GLN A 245 -12.03 2.86 -5.52
N LEU A 246 -11.43 1.84 -6.15
CA LEU A 246 -11.31 1.78 -7.60
C LEU A 246 -12.69 1.66 -8.27
N LEU A 247 -13.61 0.88 -7.70
CA LEU A 247 -14.96 0.73 -8.23
C LEU A 247 -15.79 2.01 -8.06
N GLN A 248 -15.66 2.71 -6.92
CA GLN A 248 -16.29 4.01 -6.70
C GLN A 248 -15.82 5.05 -7.75
N ASN A 249 -14.50 5.17 -7.94
CA ASN A 249 -13.93 6.07 -8.95
C ASN A 249 -14.39 5.71 -10.38
N GLN A 250 -14.59 4.42 -10.66
CA GLN A 250 -15.11 3.98 -11.95
C GLN A 250 -16.59 4.38 -12.15
N ALA A 251 -17.42 4.27 -11.12
CA ALA A 251 -18.82 4.67 -11.19
C ALA A 251 -18.95 6.17 -11.46
N GLU A 252 -18.11 7.00 -10.83
CA GLU A 252 -18.07 8.45 -11.07
C GLU A 252 -17.76 8.79 -12.54
N GLU A 253 -16.82 8.10 -13.18
CA GLU A 253 -16.46 8.34 -14.59
C GLU A 253 -17.50 7.80 -15.59
N ARG A 254 -18.19 6.69 -15.28
CA ARG A 254 -19.20 6.11 -16.19
C ARG A 254 -20.48 6.92 -16.29
N ASN A 255 -20.79 7.74 -15.27
CA ASN A 255 -21.85 8.75 -15.37
C ASN A 255 -21.62 9.74 -16.54
N VAL A 256 -20.45 9.72 -17.19
CA VAL A 256 -20.05 10.54 -18.34
C VAL A 256 -19.94 9.74 -19.65
N SER A 257 -19.85 8.40 -19.63
CA SER A 257 -19.87 7.59 -20.87
C SER A 257 -20.14 6.10 -20.61
N SER A 258 -21.02 5.50 -21.40
CA SER A 258 -21.36 4.07 -21.33
C SER A 258 -20.44 3.22 -22.20
N SER A 259 -20.01 2.08 -21.66
CA SER A 259 -19.35 1.03 -22.45
C SER A 259 -19.67 -0.33 -21.84
N GLU A 260 -20.24 -1.20 -22.67
CA GLU A 260 -20.54 -2.60 -22.41
C GLU A 260 -19.27 -3.40 -22.10
N TYR A 261 -19.32 -4.26 -21.08
CA TYR A 261 -18.29 -5.26 -20.79
C TYR A 261 -18.95 -6.54 -20.29
N ASP A 262 -18.73 -7.64 -21.01
CA ASP A 262 -18.97 -9.05 -20.65
C ASP A 262 -19.82 -9.29 -19.38
N GLU A 263 -21.14 -9.18 -19.56
CA GLU A 263 -22.14 -9.23 -18.48
C GLU A 263 -22.35 -10.65 -17.93
N GLU A 264 -22.26 -11.68 -18.77
CA GLU A 264 -22.61 -13.05 -18.38
C GLU A 264 -21.57 -13.67 -17.43
N GLY A 265 -20.27 -13.47 -17.72
CA GLY A 265 -19.18 -13.94 -16.86
C GLY A 265 -19.21 -13.27 -15.47
N LYS A 266 -19.59 -11.99 -15.42
CA LYS A 266 -19.72 -11.21 -14.19
C LYS A 266 -20.96 -11.58 -13.38
N ILE A 267 -22.11 -11.83 -14.00
CA ILE A 267 -23.33 -12.26 -13.29
C ILE A 267 -23.09 -13.60 -12.59
N LYS A 268 -22.41 -14.54 -13.25
CA LYS A 268 -22.05 -15.83 -12.62
C LYS A 268 -21.06 -15.65 -11.46
N PHE A 269 -20.11 -14.72 -11.60
CA PHE A 269 -19.18 -14.34 -10.55
C PHE A 269 -19.92 -13.77 -9.32
N LEU A 270 -20.83 -12.81 -9.52
CA LEU A 270 -21.59 -12.15 -8.45
C LEU A 270 -22.51 -13.13 -7.71
N LYS A 271 -23.25 -13.98 -8.44
CA LYS A 271 -24.10 -15.01 -7.81
C LYS A 271 -23.32 -15.98 -6.92
N SER A 272 -22.08 -16.30 -7.30
CA SER A 272 -21.22 -17.14 -6.45
C SER A 272 -20.80 -16.40 -5.17
N LEU A 273 -20.56 -15.09 -5.24
CA LEU A 273 -20.20 -14.29 -4.08
C LEU A 273 -21.35 -14.16 -3.08
N ASP A 274 -22.59 -13.96 -3.53
CA ASP A 274 -23.73 -13.82 -2.62
C ASP A 274 -23.92 -15.08 -1.75
N GLN A 275 -23.72 -16.27 -2.33
CA GLN A 275 -23.75 -17.52 -1.57
C GLN A 275 -22.61 -17.60 -0.55
N ILE A 276 -21.39 -17.21 -0.94
CA ILE A 276 -20.24 -17.20 -0.04
C ILE A 276 -20.46 -16.21 1.12
N ILE A 277 -21.01 -15.02 0.85
CA ILE A 277 -21.32 -14.00 1.86
C ILE A 277 -22.27 -14.57 2.91
N LEU A 278 -23.36 -15.22 2.49
CA LEU A 278 -24.34 -15.83 3.40
C LEU A 278 -23.69 -16.85 4.33
N HIS A 279 -22.90 -17.77 3.76
CA HIS A 279 -22.24 -18.83 4.54
C HIS A 279 -21.15 -18.31 5.48
N LEU A 280 -20.44 -17.24 5.12
CA LEU A 280 -19.37 -16.67 5.94
C LEU A 280 -19.87 -15.64 6.96
N SER A 281 -21.10 -15.13 6.83
CA SER A 281 -21.57 -13.97 7.58
C SER A 281 -21.58 -14.15 9.11
N ASP A 282 -21.91 -15.34 9.60
CA ASP A 282 -21.96 -15.61 11.04
C ASP A 282 -20.56 -15.66 11.67
N GLU A 283 -19.60 -16.29 11.00
CA GLU A 283 -18.24 -16.51 11.53
C GLU A 283 -17.26 -15.38 11.16
N PHE A 284 -17.43 -14.78 9.98
CA PHE A 284 -16.55 -13.74 9.44
C PHE A 284 -17.35 -12.49 9.00
N PRO A 285 -18.14 -11.87 9.91
CA PRO A 285 -19.06 -10.79 9.56
C PRO A 285 -18.35 -9.59 8.92
N LEU A 286 -17.13 -9.26 9.37
CA LEU A 286 -16.37 -8.15 8.80
C LEU A 286 -15.97 -8.43 7.34
N PHE A 287 -15.47 -9.62 7.04
CA PHE A 287 -15.10 -9.98 5.67
C PHE A 287 -16.32 -10.06 4.76
N SER A 288 -17.42 -10.64 5.23
CA SER A 288 -18.70 -10.67 4.51
C SER A 288 -19.23 -9.27 4.20
N LEU A 289 -19.09 -8.31 5.12
CA LEU A 289 -19.46 -6.92 4.88
C LEU A 289 -18.64 -6.28 3.74
N TYR A 290 -17.32 -6.50 3.72
CA TYR A 290 -16.47 -6.00 2.63
C TYR A 290 -16.83 -6.63 1.29
N LEU A 291 -17.04 -7.95 1.26
CA LEU A 291 -17.41 -8.66 0.05
C LEU A 291 -18.77 -8.21 -0.48
N TRP A 292 -19.73 -7.96 0.42
CA TRP A 292 -21.03 -7.38 0.09
C TRP A 292 -20.90 -5.98 -0.51
N ARG A 293 -20.11 -5.07 0.09
CA ARG A 293 -19.87 -3.71 -0.46
C ARG A 293 -19.28 -3.77 -1.87
N VAL A 294 -18.29 -4.64 -2.09
CA VAL A 294 -17.72 -4.87 -3.42
C VAL A 294 -18.76 -5.40 -4.39
N SER A 295 -19.59 -6.38 -3.98
CA SER A 295 -20.69 -6.92 -4.81
C SER A 295 -21.69 -5.82 -5.20
N VAL A 296 -22.10 -4.98 -4.25
CA VAL A 296 -23.00 -3.84 -4.51
C VAL A 296 -22.38 -2.86 -5.51
N LEU A 297 -21.10 -2.52 -5.37
CA LEU A 297 -20.42 -1.61 -6.29
C LEU A 297 -20.31 -2.19 -7.71
N LEU A 298 -20.01 -3.48 -7.82
CA LEU A 298 -19.99 -4.19 -9.10
C LEU A 298 -21.38 -4.22 -9.76
N ASN A 299 -22.45 -4.42 -8.99
CA ASN A 299 -23.84 -4.39 -9.45
C ASN A 299 -24.30 -2.97 -9.82
N SER A 300 -23.85 -1.94 -9.08
CA SER A 300 -24.17 -0.55 -9.42
C SER A 300 -23.53 -0.13 -10.74
N ALA A 301 -22.35 -0.68 -11.05
CA ALA A 301 -21.69 -0.51 -12.34
C ALA A 301 -22.41 -1.23 -13.51
N GLN A 302 -23.47 -2.01 -13.24
CA GLN A 302 -24.28 -2.77 -14.20
C GLN A 302 -25.60 -2.08 -14.56
N THR A 303 -26.12 -1.21 -13.69
CA THR A 303 -27.48 -0.64 -13.80
C THR A 303 -27.52 0.82 -14.26
N ALA A 304 -26.37 1.40 -14.59
CA ALA A 304 -26.21 2.78 -15.06
C ALA A 304 -25.73 2.85 -16.52
#